data_AF-A0A4R6L6J2-F1
#
_entry.id   AF-A0A4R6L6J2-F1
#
_cell.length_a   1.000
_cell.length_b   1.000
_cell.length_c   1.000
_cell.angle_alpha   90.00
_cell.angle_beta   90.00
_cell.angle_gamma   90.00
#
_symmetry.space_group_name_H-M   'P 1'
#
loop_
_entity.id
_entity.type
_entity.pdbx_description
1 polymer ?
#
loop_
_entity_poly.entity_id
_entity_poly.type
_entity_poly.pdbx_seq_one_letter_code
_entity_poly.pdbx_strand_id
1 'polypeptide(L)'
;MLAGAGAILKTRASAVLSGHLSQYLQYVDPANRKLRQRDQQVFANLRKLGLSRLSYQVDANWAPEVQTQHGPSARAVRVLMLVQIAGIDSTPRATALGYTFAERDGHWLLVDDDDLAAEADLKAYREPWDLGAIEVARRPGVLVIVPAGERRNGERLARESQSAIPMVRSITRRAQAGIAVIAMADSRSMDPEWRTGGHPAAAVAAQNYAPANPEASEFKVTGSRVVINPDQRTQAGRLLLAHEFTHAAMEPLGGRAPIWLVEGFARYVENRLAAQSGYQRELADERRELLREKIPALVVLPIDGVFHGDYDEDSYGVSWIIVEYLVTTYGQAAVNSLYADLARGPDAPGVREQVLRKHLKVSETALVAALKKYDGPA
;
A
#
# COMPACT_ATOMS: atom_id res chain seq x y z
N MET A 1 -10.83 27.20 -20.39
CA MET A 1 -11.17 26.08 -19.49
C MET A 1 -9.96 25.61 -18.69
N LEU A 2 -8.96 24.92 -19.28
CA LEU A 2 -7.84 24.29 -18.52
C LEU A 2 -7.06 25.26 -17.60
N ALA A 3 -6.76 26.47 -18.07
CA ALA A 3 -6.13 27.51 -17.24
C ALA A 3 -7.00 27.92 -16.03
N GLY A 4 -8.33 27.97 -16.22
CA GLY A 4 -9.30 28.21 -15.15
C GLY A 4 -9.35 27.06 -14.14
N ALA A 5 -9.41 25.82 -14.62
CA ALA A 5 -9.34 24.63 -13.77
C ALA A 5 -8.04 24.60 -12.94
N GLY A 6 -6.90 24.88 -13.55
CA GLY A 6 -5.61 24.97 -12.85
C GLY A 6 -5.59 26.03 -11.73
N ALA A 7 -6.17 27.21 -11.97
CA ALA A 7 -6.27 28.27 -10.96
C ALA A 7 -7.19 27.89 -9.78
N ILE A 8 -8.32 27.24 -10.06
CA ILE A 8 -9.24 26.70 -9.05
C ILE A 8 -8.52 25.69 -8.17
N LEU A 9 -7.86 24.72 -8.79
CA LEU A 9 -7.13 23.65 -8.12
C LEU A 9 -5.98 24.17 -7.24
N LYS A 10 -5.20 25.14 -7.72
CA LYS A 10 -4.16 25.80 -6.93
C LYS A 10 -4.73 26.51 -5.70
N THR A 11 -5.88 27.16 -5.85
CA THR A 11 -6.58 27.82 -4.74
C THR A 11 -7.08 26.81 -3.71
N ARG A 12 -7.68 25.69 -4.17
CA ARG A 12 -8.15 24.60 -3.31
C ARG A 12 -7.02 23.99 -2.48
N ALA A 13 -5.87 23.70 -3.09
CA ALA A 13 -4.70 23.19 -2.38
C ALA A 13 -4.23 24.16 -1.28
N SER A 14 -4.10 25.45 -1.63
CA SER A 14 -3.67 26.49 -0.69
C SER A 14 -4.65 26.66 0.47
N ALA A 15 -5.95 26.60 0.19
CA ALA A 15 -7.02 26.68 1.19
C ALA A 15 -6.98 25.52 2.20
N VAL A 16 -6.74 24.29 1.74
CA VAL A 16 -6.55 23.13 2.64
C VAL A 16 -5.30 23.32 3.50
N LEU A 17 -4.17 23.72 2.93
CA LEU A 17 -2.93 23.87 3.72
C LEU A 17 -3.05 24.99 4.78
N SER A 18 -3.74 26.08 4.44
CA SER A 18 -3.92 27.24 5.32
C SER A 18 -5.17 27.19 6.22
N GLY A 19 -6.08 26.24 6.02
CA GLY A 19 -7.27 26.08 6.85
C GLY A 19 -8.45 26.99 6.50
N HIS A 20 -8.51 27.52 5.27
CA HIS A 20 -9.56 28.45 4.84
C HIS A 20 -10.70 27.75 4.07
N LEU A 21 -11.71 27.24 4.78
CA LEU A 21 -12.83 26.50 4.16
C LEU A 21 -13.61 27.35 3.13
N SER A 22 -13.86 28.64 3.41
CA SER A 22 -14.57 29.53 2.48
C SER A 22 -13.85 29.65 1.14
N GLN A 23 -12.52 29.76 1.16
CA GLN A 23 -11.67 29.81 -0.03
C GLN A 23 -11.67 28.48 -0.79
N TYR A 24 -11.76 27.34 -0.09
CA TYR A 24 -11.87 26.03 -0.72
C TYR A 24 -13.19 25.85 -1.49
N LEU A 25 -14.29 26.32 -0.91
CA LEU A 25 -15.65 26.19 -1.45
C LEU A 25 -16.04 27.29 -2.46
N GLN A 26 -15.23 28.33 -2.63
CA GLN A 26 -15.59 29.47 -3.47
C GLN A 26 -15.76 29.11 -4.94
N TYR A 27 -15.13 28.02 -5.39
CA TYR A 27 -15.21 27.51 -6.76
C TYR A 27 -16.05 26.24 -6.88
N VAL A 28 -16.81 25.88 -5.85
CA VAL A 28 -17.76 24.76 -5.89
C VAL A 28 -19.14 25.34 -6.18
N ASP A 29 -19.84 24.78 -7.18
CA ASP A 29 -21.14 25.28 -7.64
C ASP A 29 -22.09 25.56 -6.45
N PRO A 30 -22.48 26.83 -6.21
CA PRO A 30 -23.34 27.19 -5.09
C PRO A 30 -24.74 26.56 -5.18
N ALA A 31 -25.20 26.21 -6.38
CA ALA A 31 -26.47 25.51 -6.58
C ALA A 31 -26.38 24.02 -6.22
N ASN A 32 -25.20 23.40 -6.33
CA ASN A 32 -24.98 21.99 -6.01
C ASN A 32 -24.70 21.78 -4.51
N ARG A 33 -25.77 21.78 -3.70
CA ARG A 33 -25.67 21.61 -2.23
C ARG A 33 -25.01 20.29 -1.82
N LYS A 34 -25.24 19.21 -2.56
CA LYS A 34 -24.66 17.89 -2.25
C LYS A 34 -23.15 17.90 -2.47
N LEU A 35 -22.68 18.40 -3.61
CA LEU A 35 -21.25 18.55 -3.88
C LEU A 35 -20.57 19.41 -2.81
N ARG A 36 -21.16 20.57 -2.46
CA ARG A 36 -20.61 21.42 -1.38
C ARG A 36 -20.48 20.70 -0.04
N GLN A 37 -21.42 19.83 0.31
CA GLN A 37 -21.34 19.03 1.53
C GLN A 37 -20.24 17.97 1.45
N ARG A 38 -20.09 17.29 0.29
CA ARG A 38 -18.97 16.35 0.04
C ARG A 38 -17.62 17.08 0.15
N ASP A 39 -17.47 18.22 -0.51
CA ASP A 39 -16.28 19.07 -0.46
C ASP A 39 -15.95 19.56 0.95
N GLN A 40 -16.95 19.96 1.74
CA GLN A 40 -16.75 20.31 3.16
C GLN A 40 -16.16 19.14 3.95
N GLN A 41 -16.65 17.93 3.69
CA GLN A 41 -16.17 16.71 4.33
C GLN A 41 -14.74 16.38 3.90
N VAL A 42 -14.44 16.41 2.60
CA VAL A 42 -13.10 16.18 2.05
C VAL A 42 -12.11 17.20 2.64
N PHE A 43 -12.46 18.49 2.66
CA PHE A 43 -11.65 19.52 3.29
C PHE A 43 -11.34 19.18 4.76
N ALA A 44 -12.37 18.87 5.55
CA ALA A 44 -12.20 18.53 6.96
C ALA A 44 -11.32 17.29 7.16
N ASN A 45 -11.46 16.28 6.29
CA ASN A 45 -10.66 15.07 6.31
C ASN A 45 -9.19 15.34 5.96
N LEU A 46 -8.91 16.06 4.87
CA LEU A 46 -7.55 16.42 4.46
C LEU A 46 -6.83 17.23 5.54
N ARG A 47 -7.53 18.11 6.25
CA ARG A 47 -6.97 18.85 7.39
C ARG A 47 -6.50 17.94 8.53
N LYS A 48 -7.24 16.86 8.83
CA LYS A 48 -6.86 15.88 9.87
C LYS A 48 -5.58 15.12 9.50
N LEU A 49 -5.29 14.96 8.21
CA LEU A 49 -4.11 14.25 7.72
C LEU A 49 -2.80 15.02 7.91
N GLY A 50 -2.80 16.28 8.38
CA GLY A 50 -1.55 16.99 8.70
C GLY A 50 -0.58 17.04 7.50
N LEU A 51 -1.06 17.56 6.38
CA LEU A 51 -0.31 17.59 5.12
C LEU A 51 0.83 18.61 5.19
N SER A 52 2.03 18.24 4.73
CA SER A 52 3.14 19.17 4.49
C SER A 52 3.09 19.75 3.07
N ARG A 53 2.51 19.02 2.12
CA ARG A 53 2.31 19.48 0.74
C ARG A 53 1.00 18.93 0.19
N LEU A 54 0.33 19.80 -0.56
CA LEU A 54 -0.81 19.45 -1.39
C LEU A 54 -0.71 20.28 -2.67
N SER A 55 -0.84 19.61 -3.81
CA SER A 55 -0.97 20.26 -5.11
C SER A 55 -1.79 19.39 -6.04
N TYR A 56 -2.28 19.97 -7.12
CA TYR A 56 -3.02 19.26 -8.15
C TYR A 56 -2.41 19.60 -9.51
N GLN A 57 -2.49 18.67 -10.44
CA GLN A 57 -2.11 18.86 -11.84
C GLN A 57 -3.26 18.34 -12.71
N VAL A 58 -3.70 19.13 -13.69
CA VAL A 58 -4.61 18.60 -14.71
C VAL A 58 -3.78 17.79 -15.69
N ASP A 59 -4.23 16.60 -16.03
CA ASP A 59 -3.58 15.79 -17.07
C ASP A 59 -3.78 16.48 -18.43
N ALA A 60 -2.73 17.11 -18.93
CA ALA A 60 -2.76 17.84 -20.20
C ALA A 60 -2.82 16.91 -21.42
N ASN A 61 -2.51 15.62 -21.25
CA ASN A 61 -2.55 14.62 -22.32
C ASN A 61 -3.93 13.96 -22.44
N TRP A 62 -4.82 14.17 -21.46
CA TRP A 62 -6.19 13.70 -21.51
C TRP A 62 -7.11 14.75 -22.13
N ALA A 63 -7.86 14.36 -23.17
CA ALA A 63 -8.85 15.23 -23.78
C ALA A 63 -10.03 15.45 -22.81
N PRO A 64 -10.43 16.70 -22.51
CA PRO A 64 -11.58 16.95 -21.65
C PRO A 64 -12.87 16.38 -22.25
N GLU A 65 -13.61 15.61 -21.46
CA GLU A 65 -14.82 14.91 -21.89
C GLU A 65 -16.07 15.75 -21.66
N VAL A 66 -17.03 15.70 -22.59
CA VAL A 66 -18.27 16.47 -22.49
C VAL A 66 -19.22 15.81 -21.49
N GLN A 67 -19.67 16.57 -20.49
CA GLN A 67 -20.65 16.09 -19.49
C GLN A 67 -21.95 16.89 -19.61
N THR A 68 -22.77 16.56 -20.60
CA THR A 68 -23.97 17.35 -20.96
C THR A 68 -25.00 17.47 -19.84
N GLN A 69 -25.03 16.53 -18.90
CA GLN A 69 -25.87 16.57 -17.70
C GLN A 69 -25.60 17.77 -16.80
N HIS A 70 -24.39 18.35 -16.87
CA HIS A 70 -24.00 19.55 -16.12
C HIS A 70 -23.99 20.83 -16.98
N GLY A 71 -24.56 20.77 -18.19
CA GLY A 71 -24.70 21.89 -19.11
C GLY A 71 -23.67 21.92 -20.26
N PRO A 72 -23.86 22.79 -21.26
CA PRO A 72 -23.13 22.74 -22.54
C PRO A 72 -21.62 23.04 -22.40
N SER A 73 -21.23 23.81 -21.39
CA SER A 73 -19.83 24.15 -21.09
C SER A 73 -19.12 23.11 -20.22
N ALA A 74 -19.85 22.12 -19.68
CA ALA A 74 -19.28 21.22 -18.69
C ALA A 74 -18.30 20.23 -19.33
N ARG A 75 -17.12 20.13 -18.72
CA ARG A 75 -16.05 19.26 -19.17
C ARG A 75 -15.46 18.53 -17.97
N ALA A 76 -15.41 17.20 -18.06
CA ALA A 76 -14.67 16.38 -17.13
C ALA A 76 -13.19 16.33 -17.54
N VAL A 77 -12.31 16.38 -16.55
CA VAL A 77 -10.86 16.29 -16.73
C VAL A 77 -10.27 15.33 -15.70
N ARG A 78 -9.19 14.65 -16.10
CA ARG A 78 -8.35 13.90 -15.16
C ARG A 78 -7.44 14.87 -14.40
N VAL A 79 -7.40 14.69 -13.09
CA VAL A 79 -6.60 15.50 -12.16
C VAL A 79 -5.73 14.58 -11.33
N LEU A 80 -4.44 14.85 -11.29
CA LEU A 80 -3.51 14.22 -10.39
C LEU A 80 -3.41 15.04 -9.11
N MET A 81 -3.84 14.49 -7.98
CA MET A 81 -3.62 15.07 -6.67
C MET A 81 -2.31 14.55 -6.08
N LEU A 82 -1.40 15.47 -5.78
CA LEU A 82 -0.12 15.20 -5.13
C LEU A 82 -0.23 15.56 -3.65
N VAL A 83 -0.27 14.54 -2.80
CA VAL A 83 -0.47 14.65 -1.35
C VAL A 83 0.77 14.18 -0.60
N GLN A 84 1.22 14.96 0.39
CA GLN A 84 2.32 14.57 1.26
C GLN A 84 1.91 14.76 2.72
N ILE A 85 1.87 13.64 3.46
CA ILE A 85 1.56 13.61 4.89
C ILE A 85 2.84 13.85 5.67
N ALA A 86 2.84 14.88 6.53
CA ALA A 86 4.02 15.24 7.32
C ALA A 86 4.46 14.08 8.23
N GLY A 87 5.76 13.77 8.20
CA GLY A 87 6.37 12.70 9.00
C GLY A 87 6.05 11.28 8.55
N ILE A 88 5.31 11.13 7.43
CA ILE A 88 4.95 9.84 6.83
C ILE A 88 5.59 9.74 5.45
N ASP A 89 5.17 10.61 4.53
CA ASP A 89 5.60 10.56 3.15
C ASP A 89 6.91 11.33 2.94
N SER A 90 7.91 10.67 2.35
CA SER A 90 9.19 11.28 1.98
C SER A 90 9.06 12.21 0.76
N THR A 91 8.12 11.91 -0.14
CA THR A 91 7.78 12.70 -1.33
C THR A 91 6.26 12.73 -1.52
N PRO A 92 5.70 13.73 -2.24
CA PRO A 92 4.28 13.74 -2.55
C PRO A 92 3.85 12.50 -3.34
N ARG A 93 2.81 11.83 -2.85
CA ARG A 93 2.15 10.72 -3.52
C ARG A 93 1.09 11.23 -4.48
N ALA A 94 1.05 10.62 -5.66
CA ALA A 94 0.01 10.80 -6.64
C ALA A 94 -1.23 9.95 -6.33
N THR A 95 -2.40 10.56 -6.50
CA THR A 95 -3.69 9.88 -6.60
C THR A 95 -4.51 10.51 -7.71
N ALA A 96 -5.21 9.70 -8.49
CA ALA A 96 -5.97 10.16 -9.65
C ALA A 96 -7.39 10.55 -9.22
N LEU A 97 -7.88 11.66 -9.78
CA LEU A 97 -9.21 12.21 -9.55
C LEU A 97 -9.86 12.54 -10.91
N GLY A 98 -11.19 12.52 -10.93
CA GLY A 98 -11.99 12.99 -12.04
C GLY A 98 -12.85 14.16 -11.60
N TYR A 99 -12.60 15.35 -12.16
CA TYR A 99 -13.34 16.56 -11.81
C TYR A 99 -14.03 17.14 -13.03
N THR A 100 -15.28 17.56 -12.86
CA THR A 100 -16.05 18.24 -13.89
C THR A 100 -16.15 19.72 -13.59
N PHE A 101 -15.72 20.53 -14.55
CA PHE A 101 -15.81 21.98 -14.49
C PHE A 101 -16.82 22.48 -15.51
N ALA A 102 -17.64 23.46 -15.12
CA ALA A 102 -18.53 24.15 -16.05
C ALA A 102 -18.52 25.65 -15.79
N GLU A 103 -18.86 26.42 -16.82
CA GLU A 103 -19.00 27.86 -16.70
C GLU A 103 -20.40 28.21 -16.18
N ARG A 104 -20.45 29.11 -15.18
CA ARG A 104 -21.64 29.73 -14.60
C ARG A 104 -21.38 31.23 -14.49
N ASP A 105 -22.22 32.05 -15.11
CA ASP A 105 -22.12 33.51 -15.06
C ASP A 105 -20.70 34.06 -15.37
N GLY A 106 -20.01 33.47 -16.35
CA GLY A 106 -18.65 33.87 -16.75
C GLY A 106 -17.52 33.31 -15.88
N HIS A 107 -17.83 32.46 -14.89
CA HIS A 107 -16.87 31.85 -13.97
C HIS A 107 -16.85 30.32 -14.11
N TRP A 108 -15.65 29.75 -14.14
CA TRP A 108 -15.49 28.29 -14.06
C TRP A 108 -15.68 27.82 -12.62
N LEU A 109 -16.54 26.83 -12.44
CA LEU A 109 -16.81 26.19 -11.14
C LEU A 109 -16.66 24.67 -11.26
N LEU A 110 -16.24 24.02 -10.18
CA LEU A 110 -16.38 22.59 -9.98
C LEU A 110 -17.87 22.28 -9.82
N VAL A 111 -18.40 21.47 -10.74
CA VAL A 111 -19.83 21.11 -10.77
C VAL A 111 -20.06 19.64 -10.41
N ASP A 112 -19.01 18.82 -10.51
CA ASP A 112 -19.03 17.42 -10.09
C ASP A 112 -17.59 16.89 -9.80
N ASP A 113 -17.49 15.84 -8.98
CA ASP A 113 -16.25 15.22 -8.50
C ASP A 113 -16.22 13.68 -8.68
N ASP A 114 -17.21 13.11 -9.38
CA ASP A 114 -17.36 11.67 -9.59
C ASP A 114 -17.75 11.25 -11.03
N ASP A 115 -17.99 12.17 -11.98
CA ASP A 115 -18.33 11.81 -13.38
C ASP A 115 -17.31 10.88 -14.06
N LEU A 116 -16.00 10.98 -13.75
CA LEU A 116 -14.97 10.05 -14.26
C LEU A 116 -14.60 8.97 -13.25
N ALA A 117 -15.39 8.71 -12.22
CA ALA A 117 -15.07 7.71 -11.20
C ALA A 117 -14.77 6.32 -11.76
N ALA A 118 -15.46 5.93 -12.83
CA ALA A 118 -15.28 4.64 -13.50
C ALA A 118 -14.13 4.65 -14.52
N GLU A 119 -13.67 5.84 -14.94
CA GLU A 119 -12.70 6.01 -16.03
C GLU A 119 -11.36 6.62 -15.57
N ALA A 120 -11.33 7.24 -14.38
CA ALA A 120 -10.14 7.78 -13.73
C ALA A 120 -9.36 6.63 -13.08
N ASP A 121 -8.92 5.68 -13.90
CA ASP A 121 -8.31 4.46 -13.40
C ASP A 121 -6.78 4.57 -13.29
N LEU A 122 -6.29 4.36 -12.08
CA LEU A 122 -5.00 3.74 -11.80
C LEU A 122 -5.13 2.62 -10.73
N LYS A 123 -6.37 2.21 -10.40
CA LYS A 123 -6.86 1.11 -9.52
C LYS A 123 -8.25 1.50 -8.97
N ALA A 124 -9.22 0.58 -9.00
CA ALA A 124 -10.65 0.80 -8.76
C ALA A 124 -11.09 1.12 -7.30
N TYR A 125 -10.21 1.70 -6.48
CA TYR A 125 -10.49 2.03 -5.07
C TYR A 125 -10.33 3.52 -4.77
N ARG A 126 -10.94 3.97 -3.68
CA ARG A 126 -11.07 5.37 -3.24
C ARG A 126 -10.14 5.66 -2.06
N GLU A 127 -9.70 6.91 -1.99
CA GLU A 127 -8.91 7.39 -0.86
C GLU A 127 -9.80 7.59 0.38
N PRO A 128 -9.26 7.41 1.61
CA PRO A 128 -10.07 7.40 2.82
C PRO A 128 -10.77 8.74 3.10
N TRP A 129 -10.26 9.85 2.59
CA TRP A 129 -10.90 11.17 2.76
C TRP A 129 -12.15 11.38 1.89
N ASP A 130 -12.41 10.50 0.92
CA ASP A 130 -13.61 10.50 0.09
C ASP A 130 -14.70 9.57 0.63
N LEU A 131 -14.39 8.77 1.66
CA LEU A 131 -15.23 7.68 2.18
C LEU A 131 -15.95 8.07 3.48
N GLY A 132 -16.43 9.31 3.55
CA GLY A 132 -17.11 9.86 4.73
C GLY A 132 -16.16 10.46 5.76
N ALA A 133 -16.69 10.81 6.94
CA ALA A 133 -15.89 11.44 7.99
C ALA A 133 -14.85 10.47 8.56
N ILE A 134 -13.60 10.94 8.73
CA ILE A 134 -12.51 10.14 9.29
C ILE A 134 -12.08 10.61 10.68
N GLU A 135 -11.44 9.72 11.43
CA GLU A 135 -10.60 10.03 12.58
C GLU A 135 -9.17 9.54 12.31
N VAL A 136 -8.19 10.18 12.96
CA VAL A 136 -6.77 9.84 12.79
C VAL A 136 -6.10 9.59 14.13
N ALA A 137 -5.23 8.59 14.18
CA ALA A 137 -4.36 8.35 15.33
C ALA A 137 -2.89 8.42 14.89
N ARG A 138 -2.08 9.19 15.61
CA ARG A 138 -0.66 9.42 15.28
C ARG A 138 0.27 8.87 16.34
N ARG A 139 1.37 8.30 15.87
CA ARG A 139 2.57 7.98 16.64
C ARG A 139 3.81 8.32 15.80
N PRO A 140 5.01 8.40 16.38
CA PRO A 140 6.23 8.63 15.61
C PRO A 140 6.34 7.65 14.42
N GLY A 141 6.32 8.18 13.19
CA GLY A 141 6.40 7.39 11.95
C GLY A 141 5.14 6.58 11.60
N VAL A 142 4.00 6.78 12.28
CA VAL A 142 2.74 6.07 12.00
C VAL A 142 1.57 7.04 11.97
N LEU A 143 0.75 6.95 10.93
CA LEU A 143 -0.58 7.57 10.86
C LEU A 143 -1.61 6.48 10.59
N VAL A 144 -2.59 6.31 11.48
CA VAL A 144 -3.73 5.43 11.25
C VAL A 144 -4.96 6.26 10.91
N ILE A 145 -5.70 5.85 9.87
CA ILE A 145 -6.93 6.48 9.40
C ILE A 145 -8.07 5.47 9.56
N VAL A 146 -9.12 5.87 10.27
CA VAL A 146 -10.32 5.06 10.55
C VAL A 146 -11.59 5.88 10.32
N PRO A 147 -12.78 5.25 10.18
CA PRO A 147 -14.04 5.97 10.12
C PRO A 147 -14.30 6.77 11.40
N ALA A 148 -15.07 7.85 11.29
CA ALA A 148 -15.53 8.61 12.45
C ALA A 148 -16.32 7.71 13.41
N GLY A 149 -15.98 7.79 14.71
CA GLY A 149 -16.57 6.94 15.75
C GLY A 149 -15.70 5.72 16.09
N GLU A 150 -14.65 5.43 15.32
CA GLU A 150 -13.72 4.32 15.55
C GLU A 150 -12.38 4.75 16.19
N ARG A 151 -12.29 5.91 16.84
CA ARG A 151 -11.06 6.41 17.51
C ARG A 151 -10.30 5.36 18.32
N ARG A 152 -11.02 4.56 19.11
CA ARG A 152 -10.42 3.49 19.95
C ARG A 152 -9.72 2.43 19.08
N ASN A 153 -10.31 2.08 17.94
CA ASN A 153 -9.71 1.18 16.94
C ASN A 153 -8.44 1.82 16.37
N GLY A 154 -8.52 3.09 15.95
CA GLY A 154 -7.37 3.83 15.42
C GLY A 154 -6.20 3.91 16.39
N GLU A 155 -6.46 4.21 17.68
CA GLU A 155 -5.43 4.24 18.72
C GLU A 155 -4.81 2.86 19.01
N ARG A 156 -5.63 1.79 18.96
CA ARG A 156 -5.14 0.41 19.08
C ARG A 156 -4.20 0.08 17.94
N LEU A 157 -4.65 0.26 16.69
CA LEU A 157 -3.84 0.01 15.51
C LEU A 157 -2.56 0.84 15.51
N ALA A 158 -2.60 2.10 15.92
CA ALA A 158 -1.39 2.91 16.04
C ALA A 158 -0.37 2.29 17.01
N ARG A 159 -0.82 1.76 18.17
CA ARG A 159 0.06 1.06 19.13
C ARG A 159 0.63 -0.23 18.54
N GLU A 160 -0.21 -1.04 17.90
CA GLU A 160 0.21 -2.30 17.25
C GLU A 160 1.19 -2.04 16.09
N SER A 161 0.97 -0.99 15.29
CA SER A 161 1.92 -0.56 14.25
C SER A 161 3.24 -0.14 14.87
N GLN A 162 3.23 0.66 15.94
CA GLN A 162 4.46 1.11 16.59
C GLN A 162 5.26 -0.07 17.19
N SER A 163 4.59 -1.11 17.70
CA SER A 163 5.26 -2.29 18.26
C SER A 163 5.82 -3.25 17.19
N ALA A 164 5.26 -3.27 15.98
CA ALA A 164 5.76 -4.07 14.86
C ALA A 164 7.07 -3.54 14.26
N ILE A 165 7.23 -2.21 14.19
CA ILE A 165 8.35 -1.54 13.49
C ILE A 165 9.75 -2.01 13.93
N PRO A 166 10.06 -2.16 15.24
CA PRO A 166 11.40 -2.59 15.65
C PRO A 166 11.79 -3.96 15.11
N MET A 167 10.86 -4.93 15.07
CA MET A 167 11.14 -6.26 14.53
C MET A 167 11.45 -6.18 13.05
N VAL A 168 10.59 -5.51 12.27
CA VAL A 168 10.77 -5.30 10.83
C VAL A 168 12.13 -4.67 10.54
N ARG A 169 12.48 -3.58 11.24
CA ARG A 169 13.78 -2.90 11.09
C ARG A 169 14.96 -3.81 11.44
N SER A 170 14.84 -4.60 12.50
CA SER A 170 15.93 -5.46 12.95
C SER A 170 16.26 -6.57 11.95
N ILE A 171 15.26 -7.12 11.26
CA ILE A 171 15.42 -8.22 10.31
C ILE A 171 15.77 -7.69 8.91
N THR A 172 14.98 -6.75 8.38
CA THR A 172 15.20 -6.17 7.05
C THR A 172 16.47 -5.30 6.99
N ARG A 173 16.97 -4.83 8.15
CA ARG A 173 18.02 -3.81 8.26
C ARG A 173 17.70 -2.52 7.49
N ARG A 174 16.41 -2.26 7.25
CA ARG A 174 15.92 -1.10 6.52
C ARG A 174 15.04 -0.27 7.44
N ALA A 175 15.23 1.05 7.37
CA ALA A 175 14.30 1.97 7.97
C ALA A 175 13.17 2.20 6.97
N GLN A 176 11.96 1.73 7.29
CA GLN A 176 10.79 2.22 6.56
C GLN A 176 10.67 3.73 6.74
N ALA A 177 10.26 4.43 5.67
CA ALA A 177 9.65 5.75 5.80
C ALA A 177 8.46 5.66 6.77
N GLY A 178 7.94 6.80 7.25
CA GLY A 178 6.73 6.72 8.04
C GLY A 178 5.60 6.07 7.24
N ILE A 179 4.68 5.40 7.93
CA ILE A 179 3.68 4.53 7.29
C ILE A 179 2.27 4.98 7.61
N ALA A 180 1.45 5.12 6.57
CA ALA A 180 0.02 5.30 6.69
C ALA A 180 -0.67 3.93 6.74
N VAL A 181 -1.56 3.74 7.71
CA VAL A 181 -2.41 2.55 7.84
C VAL A 181 -3.87 2.99 7.66
N ILE A 182 -4.52 2.47 6.64
CA ILE A 182 -5.91 2.78 6.27
C ILE A 182 -6.77 1.61 6.70
N ALA A 183 -7.70 1.86 7.62
CA ALA A 183 -8.56 0.83 8.23
C ALA A 183 -10.03 1.30 8.18
N MET A 184 -10.52 1.52 6.96
CA MET A 184 -11.88 2.02 6.71
C MET A 184 -12.90 0.89 6.76
N ALA A 185 -14.17 1.21 7.02
CA ALA A 185 -15.27 0.26 6.97
C ALA A 185 -15.89 0.10 5.56
N ASP A 186 -15.60 1.05 4.66
CA ASP A 186 -16.14 1.06 3.31
C ASP A 186 -15.26 0.17 2.39
N SER A 187 -15.88 -0.80 1.71
CA SER A 187 -15.20 -1.73 0.79
C SER A 187 -14.46 -1.03 -0.33
N ARG A 188 -14.90 0.17 -0.74
CA ARG A 188 -14.23 0.99 -1.76
C ARG A 188 -12.87 1.50 -1.31
N SER A 189 -12.47 1.34 -0.05
CA SER A 189 -11.12 1.68 0.40
C SER A 189 -10.06 0.66 -0.02
N MET A 190 -10.47 -0.51 -0.49
CA MET A 190 -9.60 -1.61 -0.88
C MET A 190 -9.83 -1.98 -2.34
N ASP A 191 -8.74 -2.27 -3.03
CA ASP A 191 -8.79 -2.78 -4.40
C ASP A 191 -9.36 -4.20 -4.43
N PRO A 192 -10.41 -4.49 -5.22
CA PRO A 192 -10.95 -5.83 -5.35
C PRO A 192 -9.96 -6.84 -5.97
N GLU A 193 -8.91 -6.37 -6.66
CA GLU A 193 -7.85 -7.23 -7.20
C GLU A 193 -6.82 -7.65 -6.15
N TRP A 194 -6.80 -7.01 -4.98
CA TRP A 194 -5.91 -7.38 -3.87
C TRP A 194 -6.41 -8.65 -3.18
N ARG A 195 -6.08 -9.78 -3.80
CA ARG A 195 -6.50 -11.12 -3.41
C ARG A 195 -5.30 -12.03 -3.16
N THR A 196 -5.48 -12.93 -2.21
CA THR A 196 -4.56 -14.02 -1.91
C THR A 196 -5.30 -15.34 -2.12
N GLY A 197 -4.82 -16.19 -3.03
CA GLY A 197 -5.49 -17.44 -3.43
C GLY A 197 -6.98 -17.29 -3.73
N GLY A 198 -7.37 -16.24 -4.45
CA GLY A 198 -8.77 -16.01 -4.78
C GLY A 198 -9.64 -15.53 -3.62
N HIS A 199 -9.11 -15.24 -2.43
CA HIS A 199 -9.83 -14.53 -1.37
C HIS A 199 -9.32 -13.10 -1.20
N PRO A 200 -10.15 -12.13 -0.77
CA PRO A 200 -9.65 -10.80 -0.44
C PRO A 200 -8.52 -10.87 0.60
N ALA A 201 -7.39 -10.21 0.34
CA ALA A 201 -6.29 -10.15 1.28
C ALA A 201 -6.73 -9.51 2.61
N ALA A 202 -6.10 -9.88 3.73
CA ALA A 202 -6.44 -9.30 5.04
C ALA A 202 -5.92 -7.86 5.18
N ALA A 203 -4.77 -7.57 4.60
CA ALA A 203 -4.21 -6.24 4.41
C ALA A 203 -3.24 -6.28 3.23
N VAL A 204 -2.88 -5.11 2.69
CA VAL A 204 -1.88 -4.98 1.62
C VAL A 204 -1.03 -3.73 1.82
N ALA A 205 0.28 -3.88 1.69
CA ALA A 205 1.24 -2.79 1.50
C ALA A 205 1.16 -2.20 0.08
N ALA A 206 0.17 -1.34 -0.15
CA ALA A 206 -0.03 -0.67 -1.43
C ALA A 206 1.07 0.36 -1.74
N GLN A 207 1.66 0.27 -2.94
CA GLN A 207 2.68 1.19 -3.43
C GLN A 207 2.19 2.64 -3.48
N ASN A 208 3.05 3.57 -3.05
CA ASN A 208 2.89 5.00 -3.23
C ASN A 208 3.70 5.45 -4.45
N TYR A 209 3.01 5.94 -5.47
CA TYR A 209 3.65 6.48 -6.67
C TYR A 209 3.87 7.98 -6.53
N ALA A 210 4.99 8.48 -7.05
CA ALA A 210 5.23 9.90 -7.27
C ALA A 210 5.63 10.14 -8.73
N PRO A 211 5.30 11.32 -9.30
CA PRO A 211 5.81 11.70 -10.61
C PRO A 211 7.33 11.63 -10.67
N ALA A 212 7.86 11.03 -11.74
CA ALA A 212 9.28 10.98 -12.05
C ALA A 212 9.73 12.15 -12.93
N ASN A 213 8.79 12.83 -13.60
CA ASN A 213 9.00 14.01 -14.42
C ASN A 213 7.97 15.13 -14.11
N PRO A 214 8.23 16.39 -14.51
CA PRO A 214 7.31 17.52 -14.27
C PRO A 214 5.92 17.36 -14.89
N GLU A 215 5.84 16.66 -16.01
CA GLU A 215 4.61 16.40 -16.77
C GLU A 215 3.74 15.31 -16.13
N ALA A 216 4.26 14.59 -15.13
CA ALA A 216 3.63 13.45 -14.48
C ALA A 216 3.14 12.36 -15.47
N SER A 217 3.88 12.17 -16.55
CA SER A 217 3.67 11.07 -17.51
C SER A 217 4.44 9.80 -17.13
N GLU A 218 5.42 9.92 -16.22
CA GLU A 218 6.18 8.80 -15.67
C GLU A 218 6.06 8.80 -14.14
N PHE A 219 6.00 7.60 -13.55
CA PHE A 219 5.85 7.41 -12.11
C PHE A 219 6.89 6.46 -11.57
N LYS A 220 7.29 6.69 -10.32
CA LYS A 220 8.15 5.79 -9.55
C LYS A 220 7.54 5.48 -8.19
N VAL A 221 7.81 4.29 -7.69
CA VAL A 221 7.45 3.90 -6.32
C VAL A 221 8.36 4.66 -5.34
N THR A 222 7.77 5.27 -4.32
CA THR A 222 8.47 6.11 -3.32
C THR A 222 8.26 5.67 -1.88
N GLY A 223 7.43 4.66 -1.69
CA GLY A 223 7.10 4.06 -0.40
C GLY A 223 5.83 3.25 -0.52
N SER A 224 5.22 2.92 0.62
CA SER A 224 3.94 2.21 0.66
C SER A 224 3.04 2.76 1.77
N ARG A 225 1.75 2.48 1.63
CA ARG A 225 0.75 2.56 2.70
C ARG A 225 0.20 1.17 2.93
N VAL A 226 -0.26 0.88 4.14
CA VAL A 226 -0.98 -0.36 4.42
C VAL A 226 -2.47 -0.08 4.37
N VAL A 227 -3.19 -0.84 3.56
CA VAL A 227 -4.64 -0.84 3.53
C VAL A 227 -5.11 -2.13 4.15
N ILE A 228 -5.87 -2.04 5.25
CA ILE A 228 -6.46 -3.19 5.91
C ILE A 228 -7.83 -3.43 5.30
N ASN A 229 -8.13 -4.68 4.99
CA ASN A 229 -9.44 -5.08 4.53
C ASN A 229 -10.51 -4.63 5.53
N PRO A 230 -11.61 -4.00 5.08
CA PRO A 230 -12.67 -3.53 5.97
C PRO A 230 -13.22 -4.60 6.94
N ASP A 231 -13.27 -5.86 6.51
CA ASP A 231 -13.73 -6.99 7.33
C ASP A 231 -12.71 -7.38 8.41
N GLN A 232 -11.43 -7.05 8.20
CA GLN A 232 -10.32 -7.33 9.11
C GLN A 232 -9.93 -6.12 9.98
N ARG A 233 -10.47 -4.92 9.72
CA ARG A 233 -10.01 -3.65 10.33
C ARG A 233 -10.05 -3.63 11.87
N THR A 234 -10.93 -4.42 12.49
CA THR A 234 -11.06 -4.50 13.95
C THR A 234 -10.28 -5.68 14.55
N GLN A 235 -9.83 -6.63 13.72
CA GLN A 235 -9.12 -7.84 14.11
C GLN A 235 -7.61 -7.73 13.87
N ALA A 236 -7.20 -6.92 12.89
CA ALA A 236 -5.82 -6.66 12.58
C ALA A 236 -5.03 -6.19 13.82
N GLY A 237 -3.82 -6.75 13.96
CA GLY A 237 -2.90 -6.51 15.05
C GLY A 237 -1.45 -6.52 14.58
N ARG A 238 -0.50 -6.45 15.53
CA ARG A 238 0.93 -6.28 15.21
C ARG A 238 1.53 -7.34 14.30
N LEU A 239 1.00 -8.58 14.28
CA LEU A 239 1.54 -9.67 13.47
C LEU A 239 1.27 -9.43 11.98
N LEU A 240 -0.01 -9.27 11.61
CA LEU A 240 -0.39 -8.85 10.25
C LEU A 240 0.30 -7.55 9.83
N LEU A 241 0.37 -6.57 10.74
CA LEU A 241 1.06 -5.31 10.44
C LEU A 241 2.57 -5.50 10.23
N ALA A 242 3.23 -6.41 10.95
CA ALA A 242 4.64 -6.72 10.73
C ALA A 242 4.88 -7.40 9.38
N HIS A 243 3.95 -8.27 8.95
CA HIS A 243 3.95 -8.85 7.60
C HIS A 243 3.91 -7.74 6.54
N GLU A 244 2.88 -6.89 6.58
CA GLU A 244 2.72 -5.81 5.59
C GLU A 244 3.83 -4.75 5.66
N PHE A 245 4.33 -4.44 6.86
CA PHE A 245 5.43 -3.49 7.01
C PHE A 245 6.75 -4.06 6.47
N THR A 246 6.89 -5.39 6.43
CA THR A 246 8.02 -6.03 5.75
C THR A 246 7.95 -5.80 4.25
N HIS A 247 6.78 -6.00 3.63
CA HIS A 247 6.57 -5.65 2.22
C HIS A 247 6.91 -4.18 1.96
N ALA A 248 6.37 -3.25 2.76
CA ALA A 248 6.66 -1.82 2.65
C ALA A 248 8.15 -1.47 2.82
N ALA A 249 8.88 -2.18 3.69
CA ALA A 249 10.30 -1.94 3.93
C ALA A 249 11.20 -2.51 2.81
N MET A 250 10.76 -3.56 2.14
CA MET A 250 11.50 -4.23 1.07
C MET A 250 11.19 -3.65 -0.31
N GLU A 251 10.02 -3.04 -0.49
CA GLU A 251 9.53 -2.42 -1.72
C GLU A 251 10.57 -1.55 -2.46
N PRO A 252 11.38 -0.69 -1.80
CA PRO A 252 12.37 0.15 -2.51
C PRO A 252 13.50 -0.63 -3.20
N LEU A 253 13.62 -1.94 -2.97
CA LEU A 253 14.59 -2.79 -3.66
C LEU A 253 14.16 -3.19 -5.07
N GLY A 254 12.86 -3.04 -5.38
CA GLY A 254 12.22 -3.49 -6.61
C GLY A 254 11.23 -4.63 -6.35
N GLY A 255 10.24 -4.75 -7.23
CA GLY A 255 9.12 -5.70 -7.09
C GLY A 255 9.31 -7.01 -7.86
N ARG A 256 10.56 -7.45 -8.09
CA ARG A 256 10.84 -8.65 -8.92
C ARG A 256 11.44 -9.83 -8.17
N ALA A 257 11.54 -9.74 -6.84
CA ALA A 257 11.97 -10.87 -6.05
C ALA A 257 10.95 -12.02 -6.23
N PRO A 258 11.40 -13.29 -6.30
CA PRO A 258 10.50 -14.43 -6.41
C PRO A 258 9.50 -14.45 -5.25
N ILE A 259 8.23 -14.78 -5.54
CA ILE A 259 7.13 -14.67 -4.57
C ILE A 259 7.38 -15.48 -3.28
N TRP A 260 8.01 -16.65 -3.35
CA TRP A 260 8.37 -17.45 -2.17
C TRP A 260 9.30 -16.70 -1.23
N LEU A 261 10.19 -15.86 -1.77
CA LEU A 261 11.10 -15.06 -0.96
C LEU A 261 10.39 -13.82 -0.42
N VAL A 262 9.47 -13.23 -1.19
CA VAL A 262 8.65 -12.10 -0.75
C VAL A 262 7.77 -12.50 0.44
N GLU A 263 6.91 -13.49 0.27
CA GLU A 263 5.98 -13.93 1.33
C GLU A 263 6.69 -14.69 2.45
N GLY A 264 7.69 -15.52 2.12
CA GLY A 264 8.47 -16.24 3.13
C GLY A 264 9.25 -15.29 4.05
N PHE A 265 9.76 -14.17 3.53
CA PHE A 265 10.50 -13.20 4.34
C PHE A 265 9.56 -12.38 5.22
N ALA A 266 8.39 -11.99 4.71
CA ALA A 266 7.35 -11.34 5.51
C ALA A 266 6.83 -12.25 6.63
N ARG A 267 6.53 -13.53 6.32
CA ARG A 267 6.12 -14.53 7.30
C ARG A 267 7.23 -14.85 8.31
N TYR A 268 8.50 -14.85 7.90
CA TYR A 268 9.64 -14.97 8.82
C TYR A 268 9.67 -13.81 9.83
N VAL A 269 9.48 -12.57 9.38
CA VAL A 269 9.42 -11.39 10.27
C VAL A 269 8.22 -11.49 11.23
N GLU A 270 7.04 -11.84 10.70
CA GLU A 270 5.84 -12.06 11.49
C GLU A 270 6.07 -13.11 12.59
N ASN A 271 6.59 -14.29 12.21
CA ASN A 271 6.79 -15.41 13.13
C ASN A 271 7.87 -15.11 14.18
N ARG A 272 8.89 -14.30 13.85
CA ARG A 272 9.84 -13.80 14.85
C ARG A 272 9.17 -12.87 15.87
N LEU A 273 8.24 -12.02 15.44
CA LEU A 273 7.45 -11.18 16.35
C LEU A 273 6.45 -12.00 17.16
N ALA A 274 5.81 -12.99 16.55
CA ALA A 274 4.87 -13.89 17.23
C ALA A 274 5.58 -14.71 18.32
N ALA A 275 6.77 -15.23 18.05
CA ALA A 275 7.60 -15.90 19.05
C ALA A 275 7.96 -14.97 20.23
N GLN A 276 8.22 -13.69 20.00
CA GLN A 276 8.42 -12.71 21.09
C GLN A 276 7.13 -12.34 21.81
N SER A 277 5.97 -12.62 21.20
CA SER A 277 4.64 -12.31 21.72
C SER A 277 3.97 -13.51 22.40
N GLY A 278 4.70 -14.61 22.63
CA GLY A 278 4.23 -15.77 23.40
C GLY A 278 3.65 -16.92 22.57
N TYR A 279 3.72 -16.86 21.23
CA TYR A 279 3.20 -17.89 20.33
C TYR A 279 4.24 -18.97 19.99
N GLN A 280 5.20 -19.25 20.89
CA GLN A 280 6.32 -20.14 20.53
C GLN A 280 5.87 -21.58 20.30
N ARG A 281 4.84 -22.05 21.00
CA ARG A 281 4.36 -23.43 20.90
C ARG A 281 3.63 -23.66 19.58
N GLU A 282 2.70 -22.76 19.24
CA GLU A 282 1.94 -22.77 18.00
C GLU A 282 2.87 -22.78 16.79
N LEU A 283 3.89 -21.91 16.79
CA LEU A 283 4.91 -21.86 15.74
C LEU A 283 5.77 -23.13 15.70
N ALA A 284 6.08 -23.73 16.85
CA ALA A 284 6.82 -24.99 16.89
C ALA A 284 5.97 -26.14 16.31
N ASP A 285 4.66 -26.12 16.53
CA ASP A 285 3.73 -27.13 16.04
C ASP A 285 3.55 -27.01 14.52
N GLU A 286 3.26 -25.80 14.01
CA GLU A 286 3.18 -25.47 12.58
C GLU A 286 4.48 -25.86 11.86
N ARG A 287 5.65 -25.48 12.43
CA ARG A 287 6.96 -25.86 11.87
C ARG A 287 7.12 -27.38 11.75
N ARG A 288 6.77 -28.14 12.79
CA ARG A 288 6.91 -29.61 12.77
C ARG A 288 6.00 -30.24 11.72
N GLU A 289 4.80 -29.73 11.54
CA GLU A 289 3.87 -30.19 10.52
C GLU A 289 4.41 -29.92 9.11
N LEU A 290 4.82 -28.68 8.83
CA LEU A 290 5.39 -28.29 7.54
C LEU A 290 6.64 -29.10 7.17
N LEU A 291 7.56 -29.28 8.13
CA LEU A 291 8.78 -30.08 7.93
C LEU A 291 8.49 -31.56 7.69
N ARG A 292 7.45 -32.12 8.33
CA ARG A 292 7.07 -33.52 8.18
C ARG A 292 6.31 -33.79 6.88
N GLU A 293 5.41 -32.89 6.50
CA GLU A 293 4.39 -33.20 5.48
C GLU A 293 4.62 -32.46 4.17
N LYS A 294 5.04 -31.19 4.23
CA LYS A 294 5.06 -30.30 3.06
C LYS A 294 6.45 -30.19 2.44
N ILE A 295 7.49 -30.02 3.26
CA ILE A 295 8.87 -29.88 2.78
C ILE A 295 9.39 -31.12 2.03
N PRO A 296 9.12 -32.38 2.46
CA PRO A 296 9.56 -33.56 1.72
C PRO A 296 8.94 -33.66 0.32
N ALA A 297 7.72 -33.12 0.14
CA ALA A 297 6.99 -33.10 -1.12
C ALA A 297 7.49 -32.02 -2.10
N LEU A 298 8.32 -31.07 -1.65
CA LEU A 298 8.81 -29.96 -2.46
C LEU A 298 9.63 -30.47 -3.67
N VAL A 299 9.23 -30.12 -4.90
CA VAL A 299 9.98 -30.48 -6.12
C VAL A 299 10.77 -29.28 -6.66
N VAL A 300 10.17 -28.09 -6.57
CA VAL A 300 10.74 -26.79 -6.92
C VAL A 300 10.37 -25.78 -5.83
N LEU A 301 11.05 -24.64 -5.76
CA LEU A 301 10.62 -23.57 -4.86
C LEU A 301 9.21 -23.07 -5.27
N PRO A 302 8.37 -22.60 -4.33
CA PRO A 302 7.03 -22.13 -4.65
C PRO A 302 7.05 -21.04 -5.73
N ILE A 303 6.21 -21.20 -6.75
CA ILE A 303 6.10 -20.29 -7.91
C ILE A 303 4.84 -19.44 -7.83
N ASP A 304 4.76 -18.39 -8.64
CA ASP A 304 3.64 -17.44 -8.64
C ASP A 304 2.24 -18.08 -8.72
N GLY A 305 2.10 -19.14 -9.54
CA GLY A 305 0.82 -19.83 -9.73
C GLY A 305 0.22 -20.47 -8.49
N VAL A 306 1.03 -20.81 -7.46
CA VAL A 306 0.49 -21.40 -6.21
C VAL A 306 0.01 -20.34 -5.20
N PHE A 307 0.39 -19.08 -5.37
CA PHE A 307 -0.09 -17.97 -4.54
C PHE A 307 -1.35 -17.30 -5.12
N HIS A 308 -1.50 -17.33 -6.46
CA HIS A 308 -2.59 -16.69 -7.19
C HIS A 308 -3.66 -17.66 -7.72
N GLY A 309 -3.47 -18.98 -7.56
CA GLY A 309 -4.39 -20.05 -7.97
C GLY A 309 -5.25 -20.60 -6.82
N ASP A 310 -5.29 -21.93 -6.67
CA ASP A 310 -5.92 -22.61 -5.53
C ASP A 310 -5.20 -22.19 -4.24
N TYR A 311 -5.84 -21.39 -3.37
CA TYR A 311 -5.23 -20.92 -2.12
C TYR A 311 -4.60 -22.06 -1.34
N ASP A 312 -3.30 -21.94 -1.11
CA ASP A 312 -2.54 -22.88 -0.30
C ASP A 312 -1.84 -22.12 0.84
N GLU A 313 -2.47 -22.08 2.03
CA GLU A 313 -1.82 -21.54 3.24
C GLU A 313 -0.47 -22.21 3.50
N ASP A 314 -0.33 -23.47 3.08
CA ASP A 314 0.92 -24.19 3.21
C ASP A 314 2.01 -23.56 2.34
N SER A 315 1.69 -22.88 1.23
CA SER A 315 2.70 -22.20 0.40
C SER A 315 3.36 -21.02 1.14
N TYR A 316 2.61 -20.33 2.02
CA TYR A 316 3.17 -19.33 2.94
C TYR A 316 4.05 -19.98 4.00
N GLY A 317 3.55 -21.06 4.62
CA GLY A 317 4.29 -21.83 5.62
C GLY A 317 5.60 -22.41 5.08
N VAL A 318 5.55 -23.08 3.93
CA VAL A 318 6.70 -23.63 3.20
C VAL A 318 7.70 -22.52 2.87
N SER A 319 7.23 -21.37 2.37
CA SER A 319 8.08 -20.21 2.08
C SER A 319 8.77 -19.67 3.33
N TRP A 320 8.07 -19.63 4.47
CA TRP A 320 8.67 -19.31 5.76
C TRP A 320 9.77 -20.30 6.14
N ILE A 321 9.53 -21.61 6.03
CA ILE A 321 10.56 -22.62 6.33
C ILE A 321 11.79 -22.45 5.42
N ILE A 322 11.59 -22.13 4.14
CA ILE A 322 12.69 -21.85 3.21
C ILE A 322 13.53 -20.66 3.72
N VAL A 323 12.89 -19.54 4.06
CA VAL A 323 13.61 -18.37 4.56
C VAL A 323 14.26 -18.64 5.92
N GLU A 324 13.59 -19.37 6.82
CA GLU A 324 14.16 -19.76 8.12
C GLU A 324 15.41 -20.64 7.94
N TYR A 325 15.38 -21.62 7.04
CA TYR A 325 16.55 -22.41 6.66
C TYR A 325 17.68 -21.52 6.14
N LEU A 326 17.37 -20.57 5.25
CA LEU A 326 18.37 -19.67 4.67
C LEU A 326 19.00 -18.78 5.73
N VAL A 327 18.21 -18.20 6.63
CA VAL A 327 18.71 -17.34 7.71
C VAL A 327 19.54 -18.17 8.70
N THR A 328 19.11 -19.39 9.03
CA THR A 328 19.84 -20.28 9.96
C THR A 328 21.17 -20.74 9.38
N THR A 329 21.20 -21.07 8.08
CA THR A 329 22.38 -21.66 7.43
C THR A 329 23.38 -20.61 6.95
N TYR A 330 22.90 -19.50 6.38
CA TYR A 330 23.74 -18.50 5.72
C TYR A 330 23.75 -17.14 6.44
N GLY A 331 22.89 -16.95 7.44
CA GLY A 331 22.78 -15.71 8.21
C GLY A 331 21.89 -14.65 7.54
N GLN A 332 21.28 -13.82 8.37
CA GLN A 332 20.35 -12.76 7.94
C GLN A 332 20.95 -11.78 6.91
N ALA A 333 22.25 -11.45 7.01
CA ALA A 333 22.91 -10.52 6.09
C ALA A 333 23.02 -11.09 4.66
N ALA A 334 23.29 -12.39 4.52
CA ALA A 334 23.33 -13.06 3.24
C ALA A 334 21.94 -13.08 2.59
N VAL A 335 20.89 -13.38 3.37
CA VAL A 335 19.50 -13.39 2.88
C VAL A 335 19.05 -11.99 2.45
N ASN A 336 19.37 -10.95 3.21
CA ASN A 336 19.09 -9.56 2.83
C ASN A 336 19.79 -9.15 1.52
N SER A 337 20.99 -9.68 1.26
CA SER A 337 21.74 -9.41 0.02
C SER A 337 21.19 -10.20 -1.17
N LEU A 338 20.83 -11.46 -0.93
CA LEU A 338 20.12 -12.31 -1.89
C LEU A 338 18.82 -11.64 -2.35
N TYR A 339 17.97 -11.21 -1.40
CA TYR A 339 16.72 -10.52 -1.70
C TYR A 339 16.98 -9.27 -2.55
N ALA A 340 17.92 -8.42 -2.13
CA ALA A 340 18.18 -7.16 -2.83
C ALA A 340 18.64 -7.34 -4.28
N ASP A 341 19.38 -8.41 -4.59
CA ASP A 341 19.79 -8.71 -5.97
C ASP A 341 18.64 -9.31 -6.78
N LEU A 342 17.86 -10.22 -6.19
CA LEU A 342 16.68 -10.79 -6.85
C LEU A 342 15.60 -9.74 -7.14
N ALA A 343 15.41 -8.77 -6.24
CA ALA A 343 14.44 -7.69 -6.38
C ALA A 343 14.67 -6.78 -7.60
N ARG A 344 15.92 -6.71 -8.11
CA ARG A 344 16.32 -5.85 -9.23
C ARG A 344 16.25 -6.53 -10.60
N GLY A 345 16.48 -7.84 -10.65
CA GLY A 345 16.50 -8.63 -11.89
C GLY A 345 15.11 -9.15 -12.27
N PRO A 346 14.85 -9.58 -13.51
CA PRO A 346 13.62 -10.33 -13.81
C PRO A 346 13.59 -11.64 -13.01
N ASP A 347 12.39 -12.06 -12.59
CA ASP A 347 12.20 -13.38 -11.98
C ASP A 347 12.27 -14.48 -13.05
N ALA A 348 13.49 -14.81 -13.45
CA ALA A 348 13.80 -15.80 -14.46
C ALA A 348 14.73 -16.88 -13.88
N PRO A 349 14.55 -18.17 -14.23
CA PRO A 349 15.34 -19.27 -13.65
C PRO A 349 16.86 -19.06 -13.73
N GLY A 350 17.38 -18.54 -14.85
CA GLY A 350 18.81 -18.26 -15.01
C GLY A 350 19.34 -17.16 -14.09
N VAL A 351 18.52 -16.12 -13.82
CA VAL A 351 18.86 -15.04 -12.88
C VAL A 351 18.84 -15.59 -11.45
N ARG A 352 17.82 -16.37 -11.09
CA ARG A 352 17.74 -17.03 -9.78
C ARG A 352 18.95 -17.91 -9.51
N GLU A 353 19.31 -18.78 -10.46
CA GLU A 353 20.52 -19.63 -10.37
C GLU A 353 21.79 -18.80 -10.16
N GLN A 354 21.99 -17.74 -10.95
CA GLN A 354 23.17 -16.89 -10.84
C GLN A 354 23.25 -16.23 -9.46
N VAL A 355 22.13 -15.70 -8.96
CA VAL A 355 22.09 -14.96 -7.69
C VAL A 355 22.19 -15.90 -6.49
N LEU A 356 21.56 -17.08 -6.53
CA LEU A 356 21.73 -18.15 -5.53
C LEU A 356 23.20 -18.59 -5.44
N ARG A 357 23.86 -18.83 -6.58
CA ARG A 357 25.29 -19.20 -6.60
C ARG A 357 26.18 -18.07 -6.10
N LYS A 358 25.84 -16.81 -6.40
CA LYS A 358 26.60 -15.65 -5.91
C LYS A 358 26.61 -15.62 -4.38
N HIS A 359 25.44 -15.66 -3.75
CA HIS A 359 25.28 -15.43 -2.30
C HIS A 359 25.36 -16.68 -1.44
N LEU A 360 24.88 -17.82 -1.93
CA LEU A 360 24.73 -19.06 -1.15
C LEU A 360 25.60 -20.21 -1.65
N LYS A 361 26.26 -20.07 -2.81
CA LYS A 361 27.08 -21.11 -3.45
C LYS A 361 26.32 -22.40 -3.79
N VAL A 362 25.00 -22.34 -3.89
CA VAL A 362 24.12 -23.46 -4.27
C VAL A 362 23.28 -23.13 -5.51
N SER A 363 22.83 -24.17 -6.22
CA SER A 363 21.76 -24.05 -7.21
C SER A 363 20.39 -24.12 -6.55
N GLU A 364 19.34 -23.81 -7.30
CA GLU A 364 17.94 -23.94 -6.84
C GLU A 364 17.61 -25.41 -6.54
N THR A 365 18.04 -26.34 -7.41
CA THR A 365 17.88 -27.79 -7.17
C THR A 365 18.63 -28.26 -5.92
N ALA A 366 19.85 -27.78 -5.70
CA ALA A 366 20.62 -28.13 -4.51
C ALA A 366 19.99 -27.54 -3.24
N LEU A 367 19.40 -26.35 -3.31
CA LEU A 367 18.65 -25.75 -2.22
C LEU A 367 17.41 -26.60 -1.87
N VAL A 368 16.61 -27.02 -2.85
CA VAL A 368 15.47 -27.93 -2.62
C VAL A 368 15.93 -29.23 -1.97
N ALA A 369 17.01 -29.84 -2.47
CA ALA A 369 17.56 -31.07 -1.90
C ALA A 369 18.07 -30.90 -0.45
N ALA A 370 18.61 -29.72 -0.12
CA ALA A 370 19.05 -29.40 1.24
C ALA A 370 17.87 -29.16 2.19
N LEU A 371 16.81 -28.48 1.72
CA LEU A 371 15.58 -28.25 2.48
C LEU A 371 14.91 -29.56 2.92
N LYS A 372 14.92 -30.60 2.06
CA LYS A 372 14.39 -31.93 2.41
C LYS A 372 15.12 -32.63 3.55
N LYS A 373 16.29 -32.14 3.95
CA LYS A 373 17.10 -32.66 5.05
C LYS A 373 17.13 -31.69 6.24
N TYR A 374 16.36 -30.60 6.18
CA TYR A 374 16.31 -29.62 7.24
C TYR A 374 15.32 -30.08 8.32
N ASP A 375 15.79 -30.15 9.56
CA ASP A 375 14.97 -30.56 10.71
C ASP A 375 14.55 -29.38 11.60
N GLY A 376 14.77 -28.15 11.13
CA GLY A 376 14.52 -26.91 11.89
C GLY A 376 15.81 -26.27 12.45
N PRO A 377 15.68 -25.07 13.05
CA PRO A 377 16.81 -24.41 13.70
C PRO A 377 17.22 -25.21 14.96
N ALA A 378 18.53 -25.31 15.19
CA ALA A 378 19.11 -26.02 16.32
C ALA A 378 18.76 -25.41 17.68
#